data_AF-A0A3D0K3K6-F1
#
_entry.id   AF-A0A3D0K3K6-F1
#
_cell.length_a   1.000
_cell.length_b   1.000
_cell.length_c   1.000
_cell.angle_alpha   90.00
_cell.angle_beta   90.00
_cell.angle_gamma   90.00
#
_symmetry.space_group_name_H-M   'P 1'
#
loop_
_entity.id
_entity.type
_entity.pdbx_description
1 polymer ?
#
loop_
_entity_poly.entity_id
_entity_poly.type
_entity_poly.pdbx_seq_one_letter_code
_entity_poly.pdbx_strand_id
1 'polypeptide(L)'
;MRVTAVIMTLLITASSPARPVDPEHLIDPFVTRSAYESYCRQIAVGEDESEITRLLYEDYVQQLVELQAASEQRAVAAGADRLAEAYEGRGFMSSQELRATRIAVQRSYTKNWPDTDRLFDELVEGTSAMVSAPEQDRLDRALGDLRRRIVLESIRRNGQDRTYAGDGLDVIELLRKEELDGLPSLQDVIDQYATRVNGHVASSAAAERSSQVEGRIARIGRDRDASMEIMRGRVDRWRVLQGLNEWAIDTIAYVLDSERGPESAVAWRTRTRAEYFPWLHRKDQAERIHGWVVRNAEEPVRNEVNAIMDSYLPRRDVLRQEFEALLIRARSEHGVVLGDSVLESDPESAELRASHLRLTGELSLLESRTVEQLESHLTPGQRAAARRSSVD
;
A
#
# COMPACT_ATOMS: atom_id res chain seq x y z
N MET A 1 55.83 20.14 -6.76
CA MET A 1 54.95 19.13 -7.41
C MET A 1 54.36 18.29 -6.29
N ARG A 2 53.24 18.65 -5.66
CA ARG A 2 51.84 18.71 -6.12
C ARG A 2 51.25 17.34 -6.50
N VAL A 3 50.32 16.92 -5.63
CA VAL A 3 49.17 16.00 -5.82
C VAL A 3 49.42 14.50 -5.74
N THR A 4 49.48 13.98 -4.50
CA THR A 4 49.02 12.61 -4.17
C THR A 4 48.70 12.53 -2.67
N ALA A 5 47.67 13.26 -2.25
CA ALA A 5 47.12 13.17 -0.89
C ALA A 5 45.69 13.74 -0.86
N VAL A 6 44.75 13.12 -1.59
CA VAL A 6 43.30 13.46 -1.50
C VAL A 6 42.36 12.24 -1.61
N ILE A 7 42.78 11.03 -2.01
CA ILE A 7 41.83 9.92 -2.28
C ILE A 7 41.57 9.00 -1.05
N MET A 8 42.02 9.37 0.16
CA MET A 8 41.90 8.49 1.34
C MET A 8 41.18 9.12 2.53
N THR A 9 40.19 9.97 2.25
CA THR A 9 39.30 10.52 3.29
C THR A 9 37.88 10.70 2.75
N LEU A 10 37.15 9.61 2.50
CA LEU A 10 35.68 9.62 2.35
C LEU A 10 35.05 8.23 2.48
N LEU A 11 35.62 7.36 3.32
CA LEU A 11 35.01 6.11 3.73
C LEU A 11 35.03 6.09 5.25
N ILE A 12 33.87 5.85 5.85
CA ILE A 12 33.55 5.92 7.29
C ILE A 12 33.11 7.30 7.76
N THR A 13 31.92 7.73 7.35
CA THR A 13 30.93 8.35 8.26
C THR A 13 29.53 8.10 7.71
N ALA A 14 28.63 7.69 8.61
CA ALA A 14 27.19 7.48 8.44
C ALA A 14 26.75 6.15 7.78
N SER A 15 27.01 5.06 8.50
CA SER A 15 25.97 4.05 8.75
C SER A 15 24.81 4.70 9.51
N SER A 16 24.08 5.60 8.85
CA SER A 16 22.73 5.97 9.25
C SER A 16 21.82 5.15 8.34
N PRO A 17 20.76 4.48 8.81
CA PRO A 17 19.71 4.12 7.88
C PRO A 17 19.21 5.45 7.33
N ALA A 18 19.63 5.83 6.13
CA ALA A 18 19.08 6.98 5.44
C ALA A 18 17.57 6.80 5.55
N ARG A 19 16.90 7.73 6.24
CA ARG A 19 15.43 7.74 6.26
C ARG A 19 15.04 7.66 4.80
N PRO A 20 14.45 6.54 4.34
CA PRO A 20 14.15 6.41 2.93
C PRO A 20 13.16 7.51 2.62
N VAL A 21 13.50 8.27 1.60
CA VAL A 21 12.78 9.40 1.01
C VAL A 21 11.38 9.63 1.58
N ASP A 22 11.14 10.81 2.15
CA ASP A 22 9.86 11.11 2.79
C ASP A 22 8.71 11.07 1.75
N PRO A 23 7.67 10.22 1.95
CA PRO A 23 6.54 10.11 1.03
C PRO A 23 5.83 11.43 0.73
N GLU A 24 5.95 12.43 1.60
CA GLU A 24 5.38 13.77 1.37
C GLU A 24 5.96 14.47 0.13
N HIS A 25 7.19 14.14 -0.27
CA HIS A 25 7.87 14.74 -1.42
C HIS A 25 7.49 14.12 -2.76
N LEU A 26 6.64 13.09 -2.79
CA LEU A 26 6.15 12.45 -4.01
C LEU A 26 7.25 11.97 -4.97
N ILE A 27 8.35 11.48 -4.41
CA ILE A 27 9.42 10.83 -5.15
C ILE A 27 8.98 9.38 -5.40
N ASP A 28 8.40 9.17 -6.57
CA ASP A 28 7.84 7.91 -7.07
C ASP A 28 8.11 7.87 -8.58
N PRO A 29 8.68 6.80 -9.17
CA PRO A 29 9.00 5.50 -8.57
C PRO A 29 10.18 5.50 -7.59
N PHE A 30 9.98 4.85 -6.43
CA PHE A 30 11.04 4.54 -5.48
C PHE A 30 11.35 3.05 -5.51
N VAL A 31 12.54 2.68 -5.98
CA VAL A 31 13.01 1.29 -6.02
C VAL A 31 13.59 0.90 -4.66
N THR A 32 12.94 -0.02 -3.95
CA THR A 32 13.50 -0.60 -2.73
C THR A 32 14.69 -1.51 -3.06
N ARG A 33 15.63 -1.64 -2.12
CA ARG A 33 16.82 -2.47 -2.32
C ARG A 33 16.47 -3.93 -2.63
N SER A 34 15.50 -4.49 -1.94
CA SER A 34 15.03 -5.86 -2.18
C SER A 34 14.40 -6.03 -3.56
N ALA A 35 13.65 -5.04 -4.04
CA ALA A 35 13.10 -5.05 -5.40
C ALA A 35 14.22 -4.98 -6.45
N TYR A 36 15.23 -4.12 -6.26
CA TYR A 36 16.38 -4.02 -7.15
C TYR A 36 17.23 -5.29 -7.17
N GLU A 37 17.55 -5.88 -6.02
CA GLU A 37 18.29 -7.14 -5.92
C GLU A 37 17.51 -8.30 -6.56
N SER A 38 16.19 -8.30 -6.44
CA SER A 38 15.34 -9.25 -7.16
C SER A 38 15.40 -9.06 -8.67
N TYR A 39 15.38 -7.81 -9.16
CA TYR A 39 15.53 -7.49 -10.58
C TYR A 39 16.89 -7.96 -11.12
N CYS A 40 17.98 -7.68 -10.41
CA CYS A 40 19.33 -8.13 -10.78
C CYS A 40 19.42 -9.66 -10.88
N ARG A 41 18.83 -10.39 -9.94
CA ARG A 41 18.75 -11.87 -9.99
C ARG A 41 17.93 -12.36 -11.18
N GLN A 42 16.81 -11.73 -11.48
CA GLN A 42 15.94 -12.13 -12.59
C GLN A 42 16.65 -11.98 -13.94
N ILE A 43 17.42 -10.90 -14.16
CA ILE A 43 18.19 -10.68 -15.39
C ILE A 43 19.55 -11.41 -15.41
N ALA A 44 19.87 -12.15 -14.35
CA ALA A 44 21.12 -12.89 -14.19
C ALA A 44 22.39 -12.01 -14.28
N VAL A 45 22.41 -10.90 -13.54
CA VAL A 45 23.66 -10.17 -13.26
C VAL A 45 24.67 -11.14 -12.63
N GLY A 46 25.88 -11.19 -13.19
CA GLY A 46 26.93 -12.08 -12.69
C GLY A 46 27.48 -11.63 -11.33
N GLU A 47 28.20 -12.55 -10.67
CA GLU A 47 28.80 -12.27 -9.36
C GLU A 47 29.85 -11.16 -9.44
N ASP A 48 30.61 -11.10 -10.54
CA ASP A 48 31.65 -10.10 -10.78
C ASP A 48 31.06 -8.69 -10.97
N GLU A 49 29.83 -8.59 -11.47
CA GLU A 49 29.08 -7.34 -11.66
C GLU A 49 28.26 -6.91 -10.43
N SER A 50 28.18 -7.76 -9.39
CA SER A 50 27.37 -7.49 -8.19
C SER A 50 27.81 -6.23 -7.43
N GLU A 51 29.11 -5.96 -7.39
CA GLU A 51 29.64 -4.77 -6.73
C GLU A 51 29.29 -3.48 -7.50
N ILE A 52 29.29 -3.55 -8.83
CA ILE A 52 28.97 -2.39 -9.67
C ILE A 52 27.48 -2.09 -9.60
N THR A 53 26.62 -3.10 -9.66
CA THR A 53 25.16 -2.91 -9.49
C THR A 53 24.82 -2.36 -8.09
N ARG A 54 25.55 -2.77 -7.06
CA ARG A 54 25.44 -2.16 -5.72
C ARG A 54 25.78 -0.66 -5.74
N LEU A 55 26.86 -0.28 -6.41
CA LEU A 55 27.25 1.14 -6.55
C LEU A 55 26.22 1.93 -7.38
N LEU A 56 25.66 1.36 -8.44
CA LEU A 56 24.59 2.00 -9.23
C LEU A 56 23.35 2.26 -8.37
N TYR A 57 22.96 1.31 -7.52
CA TYR A 57 21.85 1.50 -6.59
C TYR A 57 22.14 2.55 -5.52
N GLU A 58 23.34 2.55 -4.95
CA GLU A 58 23.78 3.56 -3.98
C GLU A 58 23.76 4.97 -4.59
N ASP A 59 24.23 5.12 -5.83
CA ASP A 59 24.18 6.37 -6.59
C ASP A 59 22.74 6.81 -6.88
N TYR A 60 21.87 5.90 -7.34
CA TYR A 60 20.44 6.18 -7.54
C TYR A 60 19.79 6.71 -6.26
N VAL A 61 20.01 6.04 -5.12
CA VAL A 61 19.45 6.48 -3.83
C VAL A 61 20.01 7.84 -3.42
N GLN A 62 21.30 8.08 -3.60
CA GLN A 62 21.93 9.37 -3.30
C GLN A 62 21.32 10.50 -4.14
N GLN A 63 21.12 10.28 -5.45
CA GLN A 63 20.47 11.24 -6.33
C GLN A 63 19.01 11.52 -5.92
N LEU A 64 18.28 10.51 -5.44
CA LEU A 64 16.93 10.73 -4.88
C LEU A 64 16.94 11.56 -3.60
N VAL A 65 17.93 11.39 -2.72
CA VAL A 65 18.10 12.20 -1.51
C VAL A 65 18.39 13.66 -1.87
N GLU A 66 19.24 13.89 -2.87
CA GLU A 66 19.51 15.24 -3.39
C GLU A 66 18.26 15.87 -4.02
N LEU A 67 17.48 15.08 -4.75
CA LEU A 67 16.20 15.51 -5.30
C LEU A 67 15.20 15.89 -4.19
N GLN A 68 15.17 15.14 -3.08
CA GLN A 68 14.36 15.50 -1.91
C GLN A 68 14.80 16.85 -1.33
N ALA A 69 16.10 17.07 -1.11
CA ALA A 69 16.60 18.34 -0.61
C ALA A 69 16.24 19.52 -1.54
N ALA A 70 16.34 19.32 -2.85
CA ALA A 70 15.90 20.31 -3.84
C ALA A 70 14.36 20.52 -3.79
N SER A 71 13.60 19.46 -3.51
CA SER A 71 12.16 19.53 -3.32
C SER A 71 11.77 20.29 -2.06
N GLU A 72 12.49 20.12 -0.95
CA GLU A 72 12.31 20.89 0.29
C GLU A 72 12.49 22.38 0.02
N GLN A 73 13.56 22.76 -0.67
CA GLN A 73 13.81 24.16 -1.05
C GLN A 73 12.69 24.73 -1.93
N ARG A 74 12.16 23.95 -2.89
CA ARG A 74 11.00 24.36 -3.71
C ARG A 74 9.74 24.52 -2.86
N ALA A 75 9.49 23.64 -1.90
CA ALA A 75 8.35 23.73 -1.01
C ALA A 75 8.44 24.95 -0.08
N VAL A 76 9.62 25.24 0.47
CA VAL A 76 9.90 26.46 1.24
C VAL A 76 9.63 27.72 0.40
N ALA A 77 10.15 27.77 -0.84
CA ALA A 77 9.89 28.86 -1.76
C ALA A 77 8.40 29.01 -2.13
N ALA A 78 7.64 27.90 -2.14
CA ALA A 78 6.20 27.90 -2.32
C ALA A 78 5.41 28.28 -1.05
N GLY A 79 6.08 28.43 0.10
CA GLY A 79 5.51 28.90 1.37
C GLY A 79 5.29 27.83 2.44
N ALA A 80 6.00 26.69 2.39
CA ALA A 80 5.89 25.63 3.40
C ALA A 80 6.18 26.14 4.83
N ASP A 81 7.24 26.92 5.03
CA ASP A 81 7.58 27.49 6.35
C ASP A 81 6.49 28.42 6.87
N ARG A 82 5.93 29.26 5.98
CA ARG A 82 4.83 30.17 6.34
C ARG A 82 3.58 29.40 6.76
N LEU A 83 3.29 28.26 6.11
CA LEU A 83 2.20 27.37 6.52
C LEU A 83 2.45 26.76 7.89
N ALA A 84 3.67 26.28 8.15
CA ALA A 84 4.05 25.72 9.45
C ALA A 84 3.89 26.76 10.58
N GLU A 85 4.42 27.97 10.38
CA GLU A 85 4.26 29.08 11.32
C GLU A 85 2.78 29.44 11.57
N ALA A 86 1.96 29.46 10.53
CA ALA A 86 0.53 29.73 10.65
C ALA A 86 -0.22 28.61 11.42
N TYR A 87 0.14 27.34 11.20
CA TYR A 87 -0.46 26.21 11.92
C TYR A 87 -0.07 26.17 13.39
N GLU A 88 1.11 26.67 13.74
CA GLU A 88 1.56 26.82 15.12
C GLU A 88 1.05 28.11 15.79
N GLY A 89 0.27 28.94 15.08
CA GLY A 89 -0.27 30.20 15.57
C GLY A 89 0.78 31.32 15.70
N ARG A 90 1.96 31.15 15.08
CA ARG A 90 3.07 32.12 15.11
C ARG A 90 3.03 33.12 13.95
N GLY A 91 2.21 32.87 12.93
CA GLY A 91 1.99 33.76 11.78
C GLY A 91 0.51 33.92 11.42
N PHE A 92 0.14 35.05 10.83
CA PHE A 92 -1.21 35.28 10.29
C PHE A 92 -1.24 35.01 8.79
N MET A 93 -2.17 34.17 8.36
CA MET A 93 -2.53 33.97 6.96
C MET A 93 -4.05 33.97 6.83
N SER A 94 -4.59 34.68 5.84
CA SER A 94 -6.02 34.61 5.56
C SER A 94 -6.43 33.21 5.08
N SER A 95 -7.70 32.82 5.21
CA SER A 95 -8.18 31.52 4.72
C SER A 95 -7.92 31.29 3.22
N GLN A 96 -7.95 32.36 2.42
CA GLN A 96 -7.65 32.31 0.98
C GLN A 96 -6.14 32.11 0.75
N GLU A 97 -5.30 32.81 1.49
CA GLU A 97 -3.84 32.70 1.41
C GLU A 97 -3.36 31.33 1.87
N LEU A 98 -3.91 30.80 2.98
CA LEU A 98 -3.66 29.43 3.45
C LEU A 98 -3.97 28.42 2.34
N ARG A 99 -5.14 28.55 1.70
CA ARG A 99 -5.56 27.65 0.61
C ARG A 99 -4.61 27.72 -0.58
N ALA A 100 -4.32 28.94 -1.06
CA ALA A 100 -3.45 29.15 -2.21
C ALA A 100 -2.03 28.62 -1.96
N THR A 101 -1.48 28.88 -0.77
CA THR A 101 -0.13 28.42 -0.38
C THR A 101 -0.08 26.90 -0.26
N ARG A 102 -1.09 26.26 0.35
CA ARG A 102 -1.19 24.80 0.40
C ARG A 102 -1.21 24.17 -1.00
N ILE A 103 -1.97 24.75 -1.93
CA ILE A 103 -2.01 24.29 -3.32
C ILE A 103 -0.64 24.48 -3.99
N ALA A 104 0.00 25.63 -3.79
CA ALA A 104 1.32 25.92 -4.35
C ALA A 104 2.38 24.91 -3.87
N VAL A 105 2.39 24.59 -2.57
CA VAL A 105 3.28 23.57 -2.00
C VAL A 105 3.01 22.20 -2.61
N GLN A 106 1.74 21.74 -2.71
CA GLN A 106 1.42 20.46 -3.35
C GLN A 106 1.87 20.40 -4.81
N ARG A 107 1.66 21.46 -5.58
CA ARG A 107 2.12 21.55 -6.98
C ARG A 107 3.65 21.54 -7.09
N SER A 108 4.36 22.08 -6.09
CA SER A 108 5.83 22.10 -6.11
C SER A 108 6.44 20.70 -6.11
N TYR A 109 5.81 19.72 -5.43
CA TYR A 109 6.27 18.34 -5.37
C TYR A 109 6.13 17.61 -6.71
N THR A 110 5.16 17.96 -7.56
CA THR A 110 4.99 17.35 -8.90
C THR A 110 6.18 17.58 -9.83
N LYS A 111 7.00 18.61 -9.54
CA LYS A 111 8.21 18.92 -10.31
C LYS A 111 9.30 17.86 -10.16
N ASN A 112 9.17 16.93 -9.21
CA ASN A 112 10.13 15.85 -8.98
C ASN A 112 9.98 14.71 -10.00
N TRP A 113 8.82 14.56 -10.65
CA TRP A 113 8.52 13.38 -11.45
C TRP A 113 9.42 13.17 -12.66
N PRO A 114 9.73 14.19 -13.49
CA PRO A 114 10.61 13.97 -14.65
C PRO A 114 12.00 13.49 -14.25
N ASP A 115 12.55 14.03 -13.15
CA ASP A 115 13.85 13.61 -12.63
C ASP A 115 13.79 12.20 -12.03
N THR A 116 12.72 11.87 -11.30
CA THR A 116 12.55 10.53 -10.71
C THR A 116 12.40 9.47 -11.80
N ASP A 117 11.63 9.76 -12.85
CA ASP A 117 11.44 8.86 -13.99
C ASP A 117 12.77 8.64 -14.74
N ARG A 118 13.53 9.72 -14.99
CA ARG A 118 14.87 9.64 -15.60
C ARG A 118 15.83 8.79 -14.77
N LEU A 119 15.90 9.01 -13.45
CA LEU A 119 16.78 8.25 -12.56
C LEU A 119 16.43 6.77 -12.51
N PHE A 120 15.13 6.44 -12.57
CA PHE A 120 14.67 5.07 -12.65
C PHE A 120 15.10 4.41 -13.98
N ASP A 121 14.92 5.10 -15.11
CA ASP A 121 15.34 4.60 -16.41
C ASP A 121 16.86 4.41 -16.48
N GLU A 122 17.64 5.37 -15.97
CA GLU A 122 19.11 5.28 -15.88
C GLU A 122 19.59 4.09 -15.03
N LEU A 123 18.93 3.83 -13.90
CA LEU A 123 19.24 2.66 -13.06
C LEU A 123 18.98 1.35 -13.83
N VAL A 124 17.83 1.23 -14.48
CA VAL A 124 17.43 0.03 -15.22
C VAL A 124 18.32 -0.20 -16.44
N GLU A 125 18.57 0.85 -17.24
CA GLU A 125 19.42 0.82 -18.42
C GLU A 125 20.88 0.50 -18.05
N GLY A 126 21.43 1.20 -17.05
CA GLY A 126 22.79 0.96 -16.57
C GLY A 126 22.99 -0.47 -16.07
N THR A 127 22.00 -1.03 -15.35
CA THR A 127 22.05 -2.41 -14.85
C THR A 127 21.92 -3.44 -15.98
N SER A 128 20.99 -3.22 -16.92
CA SER A 128 20.76 -4.16 -18.03
C SER A 128 21.92 -4.22 -19.02
N ALA A 129 22.65 -3.11 -19.22
CA ALA A 129 23.85 -3.05 -20.04
C ALA A 129 25.01 -3.92 -19.50
N MET A 130 24.95 -4.33 -18.23
CA MET A 130 25.98 -5.19 -17.62
C MET A 130 25.82 -6.66 -17.98
N VAL A 131 24.62 -7.07 -18.42
CA VAL A 131 24.35 -8.47 -18.76
C VAL A 131 24.90 -8.75 -20.15
N SER A 132 25.75 -9.77 -20.27
CA SER A 132 26.28 -10.22 -21.57
C SER A 132 25.21 -10.97 -22.35
N ALA A 133 24.77 -10.43 -23.49
CA ALA A 133 23.76 -11.01 -24.38
C ALA A 133 22.43 -11.38 -23.69
N PRO A 134 21.72 -10.41 -23.09
CA PRO A 134 20.45 -10.69 -22.43
C PRO A 134 19.38 -11.07 -23.45
N GLU A 135 18.60 -12.10 -23.13
CA GLU A 135 17.35 -12.39 -23.85
C GLU A 135 16.37 -11.24 -23.60
N GLN A 136 15.92 -10.57 -24.66
CA GLN A 136 15.03 -9.39 -24.54
C GLN A 136 13.76 -9.71 -23.72
N ASP A 137 13.16 -10.88 -23.95
CA ASP A 137 11.97 -11.34 -23.21
C ASP A 137 12.20 -11.48 -21.70
N ARG A 138 13.45 -11.74 -21.28
CA ARG A 138 13.83 -11.84 -19.88
C ARG A 138 13.95 -10.46 -19.24
N LEU A 139 14.56 -9.52 -19.95
CA LEU A 139 14.65 -8.12 -19.52
C LEU A 139 13.26 -7.50 -19.38
N ASP A 140 12.41 -7.68 -20.40
CA ASP A 140 11.06 -7.10 -20.43
C ASP A 140 10.19 -7.65 -19.29
N ARG A 141 10.29 -8.96 -19.00
CA ARG A 141 9.62 -9.58 -17.86
C ARG A 141 10.12 -9.03 -16.53
N ALA A 142 11.43 -8.95 -16.34
CA ALA A 142 12.02 -8.46 -15.08
C ALA A 142 11.70 -6.98 -14.83
N LEU A 143 11.74 -6.15 -15.88
CA LEU A 143 11.35 -4.75 -15.79
C LEU A 143 9.86 -4.59 -15.51
N GLY A 144 9.00 -5.41 -16.15
CA GLY A 144 7.58 -5.45 -15.86
C GLY A 144 7.29 -5.79 -14.40
N ASP A 145 7.96 -6.81 -13.86
CA ASP A 145 7.88 -7.20 -12.46
C ASP A 145 8.33 -6.08 -11.51
N LEU A 146 9.46 -5.42 -11.81
CA LEU A 146 9.97 -4.30 -11.03
C LEU A 146 8.95 -3.14 -10.99
N ARG A 147 8.44 -2.75 -12.16
CA ARG A 147 7.43 -1.68 -12.28
C ARG A 147 6.14 -2.02 -11.53
N ARG A 148 5.64 -3.26 -11.68
CA ARG A 148 4.46 -3.75 -10.98
C ARG A 148 4.61 -3.58 -9.47
N ARG A 149 5.72 -4.07 -8.90
CA ARG A 149 6.00 -3.98 -7.47
C ARG A 149 5.99 -2.53 -6.98
N ILE A 150 6.76 -1.65 -7.62
CA ILE A 150 6.93 -0.27 -7.16
C ILE A 150 5.62 0.51 -7.20
N VAL A 151 4.88 0.40 -8.31
CA VAL A 151 3.63 1.15 -8.49
C VAL A 151 2.54 0.63 -7.54
N LEU A 152 2.33 -0.69 -7.47
CA LEU A 152 1.29 -1.26 -6.62
C LEU A 152 1.63 -1.08 -5.12
N GLU A 153 2.91 -1.18 -4.74
CA GLU A 153 3.36 -0.89 -3.37
C GLU A 153 3.10 0.57 -2.99
N SER A 154 3.39 1.53 -3.89
CA SER A 154 3.09 2.95 -3.68
C SER A 154 1.60 3.19 -3.43
N ILE A 155 0.73 2.57 -4.23
CA ILE A 155 -0.72 2.64 -4.06
C ILE A 155 -1.14 2.01 -2.73
N ARG A 156 -0.56 0.85 -2.38
CA ARG A 156 -0.82 0.11 -1.14
C ARG A 156 -0.39 0.85 0.13
N ARG A 157 0.47 1.89 0.06
CA ARG A 157 0.84 2.70 1.25
C ARG A 157 -0.39 3.28 1.97
N ASN A 158 -1.49 3.52 1.23
CA ASN A 158 -2.76 3.96 1.80
C ASN A 158 -3.69 2.80 2.23
N GLY A 159 -3.19 1.56 2.32
CA GLY A 159 -3.99 0.35 2.57
C GLY A 159 -4.68 0.29 3.93
N GLN A 160 -4.31 1.18 4.85
CA GLN A 160 -4.96 1.36 6.16
C GLN A 160 -6.10 2.38 6.14
N ASP A 161 -6.26 3.13 5.04
CA ASP A 161 -7.38 4.05 4.83
C ASP A 161 -8.65 3.22 4.55
N ARG A 162 -9.78 3.64 5.12
CA ARG A 162 -11.09 2.99 4.93
C ARG A 162 -11.60 3.10 3.49
N THR A 163 -11.05 4.02 2.71
CA THR A 163 -11.33 4.18 1.27
C THR A 163 -10.56 3.19 0.39
N TYR A 164 -9.58 2.47 0.95
CA TYR A 164 -8.81 1.46 0.20
C TYR A 164 -9.63 0.21 -0.08
N ALA A 165 -9.59 -0.25 -1.34
CA ALA A 165 -10.31 -1.43 -1.79
C ALA A 165 -9.44 -2.30 -2.74
N GLY A 166 -8.20 -2.59 -2.32
CA GLY A 166 -7.30 -3.49 -3.06
C GLY A 166 -6.61 -2.89 -4.28
N ASP A 167 -6.59 -1.56 -4.39
CA ASP A 167 -5.97 -0.81 -5.49
C ASP A 167 -4.47 -1.12 -5.71
N GLY A 168 -3.78 -1.58 -4.66
CA GLY A 168 -2.36 -1.93 -4.68
C GLY A 168 -2.10 -3.42 -4.45
N LEU A 169 -3.11 -4.28 -4.66
CA LEU A 169 -2.92 -5.72 -4.52
C LEU A 169 -2.11 -6.28 -5.71
N ASP A 170 -1.04 -7.01 -5.39
CA ASP A 170 -0.30 -7.85 -6.32
C ASP A 170 -0.50 -9.33 -5.93
N VAL A 171 -1.23 -10.08 -6.77
CA VAL A 171 -1.52 -11.50 -6.52
C VAL A 171 -0.24 -12.35 -6.56
N ILE A 172 0.79 -11.97 -7.31
CA ILE A 172 2.06 -12.70 -7.37
C ILE A 172 2.84 -12.51 -6.07
N GLU A 173 2.87 -11.30 -5.51
CA GLU A 173 3.46 -11.08 -4.19
C GLU A 173 2.70 -11.85 -3.11
N LEU A 174 1.38 -11.97 -3.23
CA LEU A 174 0.60 -12.80 -2.32
C LEU A 174 0.94 -14.29 -2.45
N LEU A 175 1.09 -14.82 -3.68
CA LEU A 175 1.55 -16.20 -3.89
C LEU A 175 2.93 -16.45 -3.28
N ARG A 176 3.87 -15.50 -3.40
CA ARG A 176 5.20 -15.56 -2.80
C ARG A 176 5.13 -15.62 -1.27
N LYS A 177 4.31 -14.77 -0.65
CA LYS A 177 4.09 -14.78 0.82
C LYS A 177 3.51 -16.10 1.32
N GLU A 178 2.70 -16.75 0.48
CA GLU A 178 2.06 -18.02 0.80
C GLU A 178 2.87 -19.25 0.36
N GLU A 179 4.09 -19.05 -0.16
CA GLU A 179 4.97 -20.12 -0.66
C GLU A 179 4.30 -20.99 -1.74
N LEU A 180 3.44 -20.37 -2.57
CA LEU A 180 2.68 -21.02 -3.64
C LEU A 180 3.22 -20.70 -5.03
N ASP A 181 4.08 -19.70 -5.17
CA ASP A 181 4.62 -19.24 -6.46
C ASP A 181 5.50 -20.27 -7.17
N GLY A 182 6.02 -21.27 -6.45
CA GLY A 182 6.79 -22.38 -7.01
C GLY A 182 5.97 -23.55 -7.56
N LEU A 183 4.63 -23.49 -7.51
CA LEU A 183 3.77 -24.58 -8.01
C LEU A 183 3.69 -24.57 -9.55
N PRO A 184 4.14 -25.64 -10.24
CA PRO A 184 4.11 -25.67 -11.70
C PRO A 184 2.70 -25.54 -12.28
N SER A 185 1.69 -26.00 -11.56
CA SER A 185 0.27 -25.92 -11.93
C SER A 185 -0.28 -24.49 -11.94
N LEU A 186 0.37 -23.56 -11.23
CA LEU A 186 -0.01 -22.15 -11.20
C LEU A 186 0.75 -21.31 -12.24
N GLN A 187 1.78 -21.86 -12.88
CA GLN A 187 2.70 -21.08 -13.72
C GLN A 187 1.98 -20.35 -14.87
N ASP A 188 1.07 -21.02 -15.57
CA ASP A 188 0.29 -20.39 -16.66
C ASP A 188 -0.57 -19.22 -16.16
N VAL A 189 -1.19 -19.37 -14.99
CA VAL A 189 -2.01 -18.31 -14.37
C VAL A 189 -1.13 -17.14 -13.94
N ILE A 190 0.03 -17.43 -13.33
CA ILE A 190 1.02 -16.43 -12.91
C ILE A 190 1.52 -15.64 -14.11
N ASP A 191 1.90 -16.31 -15.20
CA ASP A 191 2.42 -15.66 -16.41
C ASP A 191 1.36 -14.78 -17.08
N GLN A 192 0.14 -15.30 -17.25
CA GLN A 192 -0.97 -14.53 -17.82
C GLN A 192 -1.34 -13.32 -16.95
N TYR A 193 -1.38 -13.48 -15.62
CA TYR A 193 -1.63 -12.38 -14.69
C TYR A 193 -0.51 -11.33 -14.78
N ALA A 194 0.76 -11.76 -14.74
CA ALA A 194 1.92 -10.88 -14.85
C ALA A 194 1.85 -10.04 -16.12
N THR A 195 1.64 -10.66 -17.28
CA THR A 195 1.56 -9.94 -18.56
C THR A 195 0.45 -8.89 -18.56
N ARG A 196 -0.77 -9.24 -18.11
CA ARG A 196 -1.92 -8.33 -18.13
C ARG A 196 -1.76 -7.18 -17.14
N VAL A 197 -1.31 -7.47 -15.92
CA VAL A 197 -1.13 -6.45 -14.88
C VAL A 197 0.05 -5.54 -15.20
N ASN A 198 1.18 -6.08 -15.67
CA ASN A 198 2.33 -5.25 -16.06
C ASN A 198 1.94 -4.25 -17.17
N GLY A 199 1.15 -4.69 -18.16
CA GLY A 199 0.62 -3.80 -19.20
C GLY A 199 -0.28 -2.70 -18.64
N HIS A 200 -1.19 -3.05 -17.73
CA HIS A 200 -2.06 -2.07 -17.07
C HIS A 200 -1.25 -1.06 -16.26
N VAL A 201 -0.38 -1.54 -15.34
CA VAL A 201 0.45 -0.71 -14.47
C VAL A 201 1.33 0.25 -15.25
N ALA A 202 1.99 -0.23 -16.32
CA ALA A 202 2.81 0.62 -17.16
C ALA A 202 2.01 1.77 -17.80
N SER A 203 0.77 1.50 -18.23
CA SER A 203 -0.10 2.51 -18.84
C SER A 203 -0.73 3.48 -17.82
N SER A 204 -0.89 3.06 -16.56
CA SER A 204 -1.66 3.80 -15.55
C SER A 204 -0.83 4.54 -14.52
N ALA A 205 0.47 4.21 -14.35
CA ALA A 205 1.32 4.74 -13.28
C ALA A 205 1.35 6.28 -13.20
N ALA A 206 1.49 6.97 -14.33
CA ALA A 206 1.50 8.43 -14.37
C ALA A 206 0.14 9.04 -13.97
N ALA A 207 -0.95 8.41 -14.39
CA ALA A 207 -2.30 8.84 -14.03
C ALA A 207 -2.60 8.60 -12.54
N GLU A 208 -2.07 7.53 -11.95
CA GLU A 208 -2.20 7.27 -10.51
C GLU A 208 -1.46 8.31 -9.67
N ARG A 209 -0.18 8.57 -9.99
CA ARG A 209 0.61 9.62 -9.32
C ARG A 209 -0.09 10.99 -9.43
N SER A 210 -0.56 11.34 -10.62
CA SER A 210 -1.29 12.60 -10.87
C SER A 210 -2.57 12.69 -10.05
N SER A 211 -3.38 11.63 -10.03
CA SER A 211 -4.65 11.60 -9.29
C SER A 211 -4.46 11.76 -7.79
N GLN A 212 -3.35 11.29 -7.22
CA GLN A 212 -3.02 11.50 -5.81
C GLN A 212 -2.83 12.98 -5.46
N VAL A 213 -2.10 13.72 -6.30
CA VAL A 213 -1.82 15.14 -6.05
C VAL A 213 -3.01 16.00 -6.37
N GLU A 214 -3.60 15.81 -7.55
CA GLU A 214 -4.76 16.58 -7.97
C GLU A 214 -5.94 16.35 -7.03
N GLY A 215 -6.11 15.14 -6.47
CA GLY A 215 -7.13 14.88 -5.45
C GLY A 215 -6.86 15.62 -4.13
N ARG A 216 -5.59 15.84 -3.74
CA ARG A 216 -5.26 16.69 -2.59
C ARG A 216 -5.55 18.17 -2.91
N ILE A 217 -5.15 18.64 -4.10
CA ILE A 217 -5.39 20.00 -4.57
C ILE A 217 -6.88 20.32 -4.64
N ALA A 218 -7.69 19.45 -5.23
CA ALA A 218 -9.14 19.61 -5.34
C ALA A 218 -9.80 19.68 -3.96
N ARG A 219 -9.40 18.83 -3.01
CA ARG A 219 -9.88 18.89 -1.61
C ARG A 219 -9.50 20.19 -0.90
N ILE A 220 -8.27 20.68 -1.09
CA ILE A 220 -7.85 22.00 -0.56
C ILE A 220 -8.67 23.12 -1.20
N GLY A 221 -8.88 23.05 -2.51
CA GLY A 221 -9.69 23.96 -3.32
C GLY A 221 -11.16 23.99 -2.93
N ARG A 222 -11.67 22.88 -2.37
CA ARG A 222 -13.10 22.53 -2.29
C ARG A 222 -13.75 22.44 -3.67
N ASP A 223 -12.98 21.98 -4.65
CA ASP A 223 -13.44 21.76 -6.02
C ASP A 223 -14.09 20.37 -6.10
N ARG A 224 -15.42 20.34 -6.06
CA ARG A 224 -16.20 19.11 -6.07
C ARG A 224 -16.14 18.42 -7.42
N ASP A 225 -16.23 19.17 -8.51
CA ASP A 225 -16.27 18.61 -9.86
C ASP A 225 -14.94 17.95 -10.21
N ALA A 226 -13.83 18.62 -9.92
CA ALA A 226 -12.50 18.03 -10.06
C ALA A 226 -12.33 16.80 -9.16
N SER A 227 -12.81 16.85 -7.91
CA SER A 227 -12.73 15.69 -7.00
C SER A 227 -13.51 14.48 -7.53
N MET A 228 -14.71 14.70 -8.10
CA MET A 228 -15.54 13.65 -8.70
C MET A 228 -14.91 13.09 -9.97
N GLU A 229 -14.33 13.94 -10.83
CA GLU A 229 -13.64 13.50 -12.05
C GLU A 229 -12.43 12.62 -11.71
N ILE A 230 -11.60 13.05 -10.75
CA ILE A 230 -10.46 12.28 -10.26
C ILE A 230 -10.90 10.96 -9.65
N MET A 231 -12.00 10.96 -8.88
CA MET A 231 -12.58 9.73 -8.33
C MET A 231 -12.98 8.76 -9.44
N ARG A 232 -13.73 9.21 -10.46
CA ARG A 232 -14.14 8.37 -11.58
C ARG A 232 -12.94 7.77 -12.30
N GLY A 233 -11.92 8.57 -12.61
CA GLY A 233 -10.69 8.10 -13.23
C GLY A 233 -9.95 7.03 -12.41
N ARG A 234 -9.93 7.18 -11.07
CA ARG A 234 -9.39 6.15 -10.16
C ARG A 234 -10.23 4.88 -10.17
N VAL A 235 -11.55 5.02 -10.18
CA VAL A 235 -12.46 3.88 -10.22
C VAL A 235 -12.32 3.09 -11.52
N ASP A 236 -12.18 3.77 -12.66
CA ASP A 236 -12.00 3.09 -13.95
C ASP A 236 -10.72 2.24 -13.98
N ARG A 237 -9.61 2.77 -13.47
CA ARG A 237 -8.36 2.01 -13.35
C ARG A 237 -8.47 0.87 -12.35
N TRP A 238 -9.08 1.14 -11.20
CA TRP A 238 -9.36 0.11 -10.20
C TRP A 238 -10.21 -1.03 -10.77
N ARG A 239 -11.25 -0.76 -11.58
CA ARG A 239 -12.10 -1.81 -12.17
C ARG A 239 -11.30 -2.79 -13.04
N VAL A 240 -10.36 -2.27 -13.83
CA VAL A 240 -9.49 -3.11 -14.67
C VAL A 240 -8.62 -4.00 -13.79
N LEU A 241 -7.95 -3.42 -12.79
CA LEU A 241 -7.11 -4.18 -11.87
C LEU A 241 -7.92 -5.19 -11.05
N GLN A 242 -9.13 -4.81 -10.60
CA GLN A 242 -10.06 -5.68 -9.88
C GLN A 242 -10.41 -6.92 -10.69
N GLY A 243 -10.81 -6.74 -11.96
CA GLY A 243 -11.16 -7.88 -12.82
C GLY A 243 -9.98 -8.83 -13.05
N LEU A 244 -8.76 -8.30 -13.17
CA LEU A 244 -7.54 -9.12 -13.29
C LEU A 244 -7.24 -9.89 -12.00
N ASN A 245 -7.36 -9.23 -10.85
CA ASN A 245 -7.13 -9.83 -9.55
C ASN A 245 -8.18 -10.90 -9.22
N GLU A 246 -9.47 -10.62 -9.42
CA GLU A 246 -10.57 -11.59 -9.20
C GLU A 246 -10.36 -12.83 -10.08
N TRP A 247 -10.08 -12.64 -11.36
CA TRP A 247 -9.80 -13.73 -12.28
C TRP A 247 -8.64 -14.61 -11.78
N ALA A 248 -7.51 -14.00 -11.39
CA ALA A 248 -6.36 -14.75 -10.90
C ALA A 248 -6.67 -15.47 -9.57
N ILE A 249 -7.31 -14.79 -8.62
CA ILE A 249 -7.68 -15.35 -7.32
C ILE A 249 -8.58 -16.57 -7.48
N ASP A 250 -9.62 -16.49 -8.31
CA ASP A 250 -10.54 -17.61 -8.51
C ASP A 250 -9.91 -18.76 -9.29
N THR A 251 -9.07 -18.45 -10.28
CA THR A 251 -8.35 -19.49 -11.03
C THR A 251 -7.37 -20.23 -10.14
N ILE A 252 -6.60 -19.52 -9.30
CA ILE A 252 -5.70 -20.14 -8.31
C ILE A 252 -6.50 -20.96 -7.30
N ALA A 253 -7.62 -20.43 -6.79
CA ALA A 253 -8.48 -21.17 -5.87
C ALA A 253 -8.99 -22.48 -6.48
N TYR A 254 -9.36 -22.47 -7.75
CA TYR A 254 -9.79 -23.66 -8.48
C TYR A 254 -8.66 -24.70 -8.60
N VAL A 255 -7.44 -24.28 -8.95
CA VAL A 255 -6.29 -25.18 -9.00
C VAL A 255 -5.99 -25.77 -7.61
N LEU A 256 -5.96 -24.93 -6.57
CA LEU A 256 -5.70 -25.37 -5.20
C LEU A 256 -6.78 -26.35 -4.69
N ASP A 257 -8.04 -26.14 -5.03
CA ASP A 257 -9.14 -27.08 -4.72
C ASP A 257 -8.87 -28.46 -5.32
N SER A 258 -8.47 -28.48 -6.60
CA SER A 258 -8.20 -29.73 -7.32
C SER A 258 -6.95 -30.48 -6.84
N GLU A 259 -5.89 -29.77 -6.44
CA GLU A 259 -4.60 -30.39 -6.10
C GLU A 259 -4.40 -30.63 -4.61
N ARG A 260 -4.93 -29.73 -3.77
CA ARG A 260 -4.70 -29.70 -2.32
C ARG A 260 -5.99 -29.71 -1.51
N GLY A 261 -7.14 -29.83 -2.17
CA GLY A 261 -8.46 -29.93 -1.55
C GLY A 261 -9.11 -28.58 -1.21
N PRO A 262 -10.40 -28.61 -0.85
CA PRO A 262 -11.24 -27.43 -0.68
C PRO A 262 -10.76 -26.49 0.43
N GLU A 263 -10.16 -27.03 1.48
CA GLU A 263 -9.60 -26.24 2.58
C GLU A 263 -8.48 -25.29 2.10
N SER A 264 -7.66 -25.73 1.15
CA SER A 264 -6.59 -24.89 0.57
C SER A 264 -7.16 -23.74 -0.24
N ALA A 265 -8.22 -23.98 -1.02
CA ALA A 265 -8.92 -22.94 -1.76
C ALA A 265 -9.61 -21.93 -0.84
N VAL A 266 -10.22 -22.39 0.26
CA VAL A 266 -10.83 -21.53 1.28
C VAL A 266 -9.78 -20.69 2.00
N ALA A 267 -8.64 -21.27 2.37
CA ALA A 267 -7.54 -20.56 3.01
C ALA A 267 -6.98 -19.47 2.09
N TRP A 268 -6.75 -19.79 0.80
CA TRP A 268 -6.34 -18.83 -0.21
C TRP A 268 -7.32 -17.65 -0.33
N ARG A 269 -8.61 -17.92 -0.50
CA ARG A 269 -9.63 -16.86 -0.57
C ARG A 269 -9.72 -16.01 0.69
N THR A 270 -9.51 -16.61 1.86
CA THR A 270 -9.51 -15.88 3.14
C THR A 270 -8.34 -14.90 3.20
N ARG A 271 -7.14 -15.35 2.79
CA ARG A 271 -5.92 -14.52 2.76
C ARG A 271 -6.01 -13.39 1.74
N THR A 272 -6.54 -13.67 0.55
CA THR A 272 -6.70 -12.65 -0.50
C THR A 272 -7.65 -11.55 -0.05
N ARG A 273 -8.75 -11.88 0.61
CA ARG A 273 -9.69 -10.90 1.20
C ARG A 273 -9.03 -10.02 2.25
N ALA A 274 -8.20 -10.60 3.11
CA ALA A 274 -7.45 -9.84 4.12
C ALA A 274 -6.44 -8.86 3.50
N GLU A 275 -5.81 -9.22 2.39
CA GLU A 275 -4.90 -8.33 1.65
C GLU A 275 -5.63 -7.27 0.82
N TYR A 276 -6.85 -7.59 0.36
CA TYR A 276 -7.75 -6.67 -0.34
C TYR A 276 -8.24 -5.53 0.57
N PHE A 277 -8.63 -5.87 1.80
CA PHE A 277 -9.13 -4.90 2.79
C PHE A 277 -8.38 -5.04 4.13
N PRO A 278 -7.08 -4.66 4.21
CA PRO A 278 -6.27 -4.87 5.41
C PRO A 278 -6.85 -4.19 6.65
N TRP A 279 -7.42 -2.99 6.48
CA TRP A 279 -8.02 -2.24 7.58
C TRP A 279 -9.28 -2.90 8.16
N LEU A 280 -10.00 -3.68 7.36
CA LEU A 280 -11.24 -4.37 7.75
C LEU A 280 -10.93 -5.72 8.43
N HIS A 281 -9.87 -6.40 7.97
CA HIS A 281 -9.44 -7.71 8.44
C HIS A 281 -8.36 -7.68 9.52
N ARG A 282 -7.86 -6.50 9.91
CA ARG A 282 -6.89 -6.37 11.00
C ARG A 282 -7.42 -6.99 12.30
N LYS A 283 -6.49 -7.53 13.09
CA LYS A 283 -6.81 -8.07 14.42
C LYS A 283 -7.35 -6.97 15.34
N ASP A 284 -8.60 -7.14 15.77
CA ASP A 284 -9.33 -6.21 16.62
C ASP A 284 -9.05 -6.45 18.11
N GLN A 285 -9.62 -5.62 18.98
CA GLN A 285 -9.35 -5.66 20.42
C GLN A 285 -9.82 -6.97 21.07
N ALA A 286 -10.91 -7.57 20.57
CA ALA A 286 -11.43 -8.83 21.09
C ALA A 286 -10.44 -9.97 20.83
N GLU A 287 -9.88 -10.06 19.61
CA GLU A 287 -8.84 -11.04 19.28
C GLU A 287 -7.56 -10.85 20.10
N ARG A 288 -7.16 -9.60 20.42
CA ARG A 288 -5.97 -9.39 21.27
C ARG A 288 -6.17 -9.90 22.67
N ILE A 289 -7.35 -9.61 23.25
CA ILE A 289 -7.69 -10.07 24.59
C ILE A 289 -7.75 -11.59 24.61
N HIS A 290 -8.43 -12.22 23.63
CA HIS A 290 -8.47 -13.67 23.48
C HIS A 290 -7.07 -14.28 23.39
N GLY A 291 -6.22 -13.78 22.50
CA GLY A 291 -4.85 -14.27 22.36
C GLY A 291 -4.03 -14.15 23.64
N TRP A 292 -4.21 -13.08 24.42
CA TRP A 292 -3.58 -12.95 25.73
C TRP A 292 -4.11 -13.98 26.73
N VAL A 293 -5.44 -14.19 26.79
CA VAL A 293 -6.08 -15.15 27.71
C VAL A 293 -5.62 -16.57 27.42
N VAL A 294 -5.60 -16.99 26.16
CA VAL A 294 -5.16 -18.35 25.78
C VAL A 294 -3.75 -18.65 26.29
N ARG A 295 -2.85 -17.65 26.28
CA ARG A 295 -1.47 -17.78 26.73
C ARG A 295 -1.29 -17.72 28.25
N ASN A 296 -2.11 -16.96 28.98
CA ASN A 296 -1.81 -16.56 30.36
C ASN A 296 -2.85 -17.00 31.40
N ALA A 297 -4.06 -17.37 30.98
CA ALA A 297 -5.13 -17.71 31.91
C ALA A 297 -5.19 -19.22 32.21
N GLU A 298 -5.79 -19.55 33.34
CA GLU A 298 -6.10 -20.92 33.72
C GLU A 298 -7.17 -21.53 32.81
N GLU A 299 -7.20 -22.85 32.74
CA GLU A 299 -8.07 -23.61 31.84
C GLU A 299 -9.57 -23.27 31.93
N PRO A 300 -10.17 -23.05 33.12
CA PRO A 300 -11.58 -22.65 33.20
C PRO A 300 -11.87 -21.33 32.48
N VAL A 301 -11.04 -20.32 32.71
CA VAL A 301 -11.18 -18.99 32.09
C VAL A 301 -10.95 -19.06 30.58
N ARG A 302 -9.98 -19.89 30.13
CA ARG A 302 -9.75 -20.12 28.70
C ARG A 302 -10.96 -20.73 28.01
N ASN A 303 -11.61 -21.71 28.64
CA ASN A 303 -12.78 -22.37 28.06
C ASN A 303 -13.97 -21.41 27.92
N GLU A 304 -14.22 -20.57 28.92
CA GLU A 304 -15.28 -19.55 28.85
C GLU A 304 -15.02 -18.51 27.75
N VAL A 305 -13.77 -18.03 27.66
CA VAL A 305 -13.37 -17.06 26.64
C VAL A 305 -13.38 -17.65 25.23
N ASN A 306 -13.02 -18.93 25.05
CA ASN A 306 -13.15 -19.62 23.76
C ASN A 306 -14.62 -19.71 23.32
N ALA A 307 -15.54 -20.05 24.23
CA ALA A 307 -16.95 -20.13 23.90
C ALA A 307 -17.53 -18.77 23.46
N ILE A 308 -17.06 -17.66 24.05
CA ILE A 308 -17.42 -16.30 23.59
C ILE A 308 -16.93 -16.08 22.16
N MET A 309 -15.66 -16.42 21.87
CA MET A 309 -15.06 -16.24 20.55
C MET A 309 -15.69 -17.12 19.46
N ASP A 310 -16.08 -18.35 19.79
CA ASP A 310 -16.80 -19.24 18.88
C ASP A 310 -18.12 -18.63 18.38
N SER A 311 -18.75 -17.77 19.18
CA SER A 311 -19.95 -17.03 18.78
C SER A 311 -19.65 -15.73 18.03
N TYR A 312 -18.53 -15.09 18.35
CA TYR A 312 -18.14 -13.78 17.84
C TYR A 312 -17.55 -13.85 16.43
N LEU A 313 -16.58 -14.75 16.21
CA LEU A 313 -15.82 -14.83 14.96
C LEU A 313 -16.74 -15.03 13.74
N PRO A 314 -17.71 -15.96 13.74
CA PRO A 314 -18.60 -16.14 12.58
C PRO A 314 -19.47 -14.92 12.30
N ARG A 315 -19.98 -14.24 13.34
CA ARG A 315 -20.82 -13.04 13.18
C ARG A 315 -20.03 -11.87 12.60
N ARG A 316 -18.80 -11.69 13.08
CA ARG A 316 -17.89 -10.68 12.56
C ARG A 316 -17.56 -10.95 11.10
N ASP A 317 -17.28 -12.20 10.74
CA ASP A 317 -16.90 -12.56 9.38
C ASP A 317 -18.05 -12.36 8.38
N VAL A 318 -19.31 -12.59 8.79
CA VAL A 318 -20.50 -12.23 8.00
C VAL A 318 -20.55 -10.71 7.77
N LEU A 319 -20.43 -9.91 8.84
CA LEU A 319 -20.44 -8.44 8.70
C LEU A 319 -19.30 -7.92 7.83
N ARG A 320 -18.10 -8.51 7.93
CA ARG A 320 -16.97 -8.17 7.06
C ARG A 320 -17.28 -8.48 5.59
N GLN A 321 -17.85 -9.65 5.29
CA GLN A 321 -18.27 -10.02 3.93
C GLN A 321 -19.31 -9.05 3.38
N GLU A 322 -20.31 -8.66 4.18
CA GLU A 322 -21.29 -7.66 3.78
C GLU A 322 -20.63 -6.30 3.49
N PHE A 323 -19.64 -5.91 4.30
CA PHE A 323 -18.89 -4.68 4.11
C PHE A 323 -18.06 -4.71 2.82
N GLU A 324 -17.34 -5.78 2.57
CA GLU A 324 -16.56 -5.96 1.34
C GLU A 324 -17.44 -5.87 0.11
N ALA A 325 -18.57 -6.61 0.11
CA ALA A 325 -19.53 -6.57 -0.98
C ALA A 325 -20.07 -5.16 -1.21
N LEU A 326 -20.35 -4.40 -0.14
CA LEU A 326 -20.77 -3.00 -0.26
C LEU A 326 -19.70 -2.12 -0.91
N LEU A 327 -18.43 -2.26 -0.49
CA LEU A 327 -17.31 -1.46 -1.03
C LEU A 327 -17.08 -1.76 -2.52
N ILE A 328 -17.05 -3.05 -2.88
CA ILE A 328 -16.89 -3.50 -4.25
C ILE A 328 -18.06 -3.01 -5.10
N ARG A 329 -19.30 -3.18 -4.63
CA ARG A 329 -20.52 -2.74 -5.35
C ARG A 329 -20.55 -1.24 -5.57
N ALA A 330 -20.29 -0.46 -4.52
CA ALA A 330 -20.28 1.00 -4.62
C ALA A 330 -19.29 1.49 -5.69
N ARG A 331 -18.13 0.82 -5.79
CA ARG A 331 -17.11 1.20 -6.75
C ARG A 331 -17.38 0.68 -8.16
N SER A 332 -17.70 -0.60 -8.29
CA SER A 332 -17.95 -1.26 -9.56
C SER A 332 -19.21 -0.71 -10.25
N GLU A 333 -20.35 -0.70 -9.56
CA GLU A 333 -21.66 -0.36 -10.13
C GLU A 333 -21.95 1.13 -10.10
N HIS A 334 -21.56 1.83 -9.03
CA HIS A 334 -21.93 3.25 -8.84
C HIS A 334 -20.78 4.22 -9.10
N GLY A 335 -19.56 3.74 -9.31
CA GLY A 335 -18.43 4.60 -9.64
C GLY A 335 -17.93 5.45 -8.46
N VAL A 336 -18.26 5.08 -7.23
CA VAL A 336 -17.96 5.88 -6.03
C VAL A 336 -17.03 5.17 -5.05
N VAL A 337 -16.23 5.95 -4.33
CA VAL A 337 -15.34 5.46 -3.26
C VAL A 337 -15.93 5.84 -1.91
N LEU A 338 -16.59 4.88 -1.25
CA LEU A 338 -17.21 5.10 0.05
C LEU A 338 -16.17 5.53 1.10
N GLY A 339 -16.55 6.51 1.92
CA GLY A 339 -15.65 7.16 2.88
C GLY A 339 -14.92 8.38 2.32
N ASP A 340 -14.99 8.66 1.02
CA ASP A 340 -14.47 9.91 0.47
C ASP A 340 -15.41 11.09 0.79
N SER A 341 -14.82 12.16 1.34
CA SER A 341 -15.50 13.40 1.71
C SER A 341 -16.34 14.03 0.59
N VAL A 342 -15.94 13.86 -0.68
CA VAL A 342 -16.69 14.45 -1.81
C VAL A 342 -18.12 13.89 -1.91
N LEU A 343 -18.33 12.65 -1.45
CA LEU A 343 -19.63 11.98 -1.46
C LEU A 343 -20.58 12.45 -0.35
N GLU A 344 -20.10 13.15 0.69
CA GLU A 344 -20.97 13.59 1.79
C GLU A 344 -22.13 14.47 1.32
N SER A 345 -21.86 15.24 0.27
CA SER A 345 -22.80 16.16 -0.37
C SER A 345 -23.46 15.57 -1.63
N ASP A 346 -23.20 14.30 -1.92
CA ASP A 346 -23.77 13.59 -3.05
C ASP A 346 -25.07 12.88 -2.65
N PRO A 347 -26.22 13.27 -3.24
CA PRO A 347 -27.51 12.67 -2.90
C PRO A 347 -27.66 11.26 -3.49
N GLU A 348 -27.04 10.98 -4.64
CA GLU A 348 -27.16 9.68 -5.33
C GLU A 348 -26.49 8.55 -4.54
N SER A 349 -25.42 8.85 -3.80
CA SER A 349 -24.74 7.90 -2.91
C SER A 349 -25.31 7.82 -1.49
N ALA A 350 -26.40 8.53 -1.16
CA ALA A 350 -26.89 8.63 0.23
C ALA A 350 -27.23 7.26 0.85
N GLU A 351 -27.86 6.36 0.11
CA GLU A 351 -28.21 5.01 0.57
C GLU A 351 -26.97 4.13 0.80
N LEU A 352 -25.99 4.19 -0.10
CA LEU A 352 -24.73 3.47 0.04
C LEU A 352 -23.94 3.98 1.25
N ARG A 353 -23.93 5.30 1.47
CA ARG A 353 -23.32 5.92 2.66
C ARG A 353 -24.04 5.51 3.95
N ALA A 354 -25.37 5.48 3.96
CA ALA A 354 -26.13 5.00 5.11
C ALA A 354 -25.81 3.53 5.43
N SER A 355 -25.71 2.68 4.40
CA SER A 355 -25.31 1.28 4.55
C SER A 355 -23.88 1.14 5.08
N HIS A 356 -22.95 1.96 4.58
CA HIS A 356 -21.56 1.99 5.04
C HIS A 356 -21.44 2.39 6.52
N LEU A 357 -22.19 3.41 6.94
CA LEU A 357 -22.26 3.85 8.34
C LEU A 357 -22.90 2.78 9.24
N ARG A 358 -23.98 2.14 8.77
CA ARG A 358 -24.64 1.04 9.49
C ARG A 358 -23.66 -0.10 9.77
N LEU A 359 -22.99 -0.62 8.74
CA LEU A 359 -22.04 -1.74 8.89
C LEU A 359 -20.84 -1.35 9.76
N THR A 360 -20.34 -0.11 9.64
CA THR A 360 -19.30 0.41 10.53
C THR A 360 -19.76 0.40 11.99
N GLY A 361 -21.00 0.84 12.24
CA GLY A 361 -21.60 0.84 13.58
C GLY A 361 -21.82 -0.57 14.13
N GLU A 362 -22.32 -1.48 13.31
CA GLU A 362 -22.57 -2.88 13.70
C GLU A 362 -21.27 -3.62 14.04
N LEU A 363 -20.21 -3.48 13.24
CA LEU A 363 -18.90 -4.05 13.55
C LEU A 363 -18.34 -3.49 14.88
N SER A 364 -18.40 -2.17 15.07
CA SER A 364 -17.93 -1.50 16.28
C SER A 364 -18.70 -1.94 17.53
N LEU A 365 -20.04 -2.04 17.43
CA LEU A 365 -20.88 -2.51 18.53
C LEU A 365 -20.65 -3.98 18.85
N LEU A 366 -20.45 -4.82 17.83
CA LEU A 366 -20.14 -6.23 18.01
C LEU A 366 -18.80 -6.39 18.75
N GLU A 367 -17.75 -5.68 18.31
CA GLU A 367 -16.45 -5.65 18.99
C GLU A 367 -16.58 -5.17 20.44
N SER A 368 -17.20 -4.02 20.67
CA SER A 368 -17.33 -3.44 22.01
C SER A 368 -18.03 -4.38 23.00
N ARG A 369 -19.14 -5.00 22.59
CA ARG A 369 -19.89 -5.95 23.44
C ARG A 369 -19.06 -7.19 23.74
N THR A 370 -18.34 -7.72 22.76
CA THR A 370 -17.49 -8.89 22.97
C THR A 370 -16.30 -8.57 23.86
N VAL A 371 -15.67 -7.39 23.70
CA VAL A 371 -14.60 -6.93 24.60
C VAL A 371 -15.12 -6.86 26.04
N GLU A 372 -16.29 -6.29 26.28
CA GLU A 372 -16.91 -6.24 27.61
C GLU A 372 -17.15 -7.64 28.21
N GLN A 373 -17.65 -8.57 27.39
CA GLN A 373 -17.85 -9.97 27.81
C GLN A 373 -16.53 -10.63 28.18
N LEU A 374 -15.52 -10.54 27.32
CA LEU A 374 -14.19 -11.12 27.57
C LEU A 374 -13.55 -10.54 28.84
N GLU A 375 -13.64 -9.23 29.05
CA GLU A 375 -13.03 -8.57 30.19
C GLU A 375 -13.73 -8.86 31.53
N SER A 376 -14.98 -9.31 31.50
CA SER A 376 -15.72 -9.71 32.70
C SER A 376 -15.08 -10.91 33.41
N HIS A 377 -14.34 -11.74 32.66
CA HIS A 377 -13.59 -12.89 33.17
C HIS A 377 -12.17 -12.53 33.66
N LEU A 378 -11.78 -11.25 33.56
CA LEU A 378 -10.43 -10.78 33.88
C LEU A 378 -10.43 -9.82 35.07
N THR A 379 -9.40 -9.92 35.90
CA THR A 379 -9.11 -8.91 36.92
C THR A 379 -8.65 -7.59 36.28
N PRO A 380 -8.76 -6.44 36.97
CA PRO A 380 -8.32 -5.15 36.43
C PRO A 380 -6.86 -5.14 35.93
N GLY A 381 -5.96 -5.83 36.65
CA GLY A 381 -4.55 -5.97 36.24
C GLY A 381 -4.38 -6.77 34.95
N GLN A 382 -5.13 -7.87 34.80
CA GLN A 382 -5.12 -8.69 33.59
C GLN A 382 -5.73 -7.96 32.40
N ARG A 383 -6.81 -7.18 32.59
CA ARG A 383 -7.39 -6.33 31.52
C ARG A 383 -6.35 -5.35 30.98
N ALA A 384 -5.65 -4.65 31.88
CA ALA A 384 -4.62 -3.70 31.48
C ALA A 384 -3.44 -4.37 30.76
N ALA A 385 -3.09 -5.61 31.13
CA ALA A 385 -2.08 -6.40 30.42
C ALA A 385 -2.58 -6.85 29.04
N ALA A 386 -3.79 -7.41 28.95
CA ALA A 386 -4.39 -7.89 27.71
C ALA A 386 -4.56 -6.77 26.66
N ARG A 387 -5.01 -5.58 27.08
CA ARG A 387 -5.16 -4.42 26.19
C ARG A 387 -3.85 -3.91 25.59
N ARG A 388 -2.73 -4.10 26.31
CA ARG A 388 -1.39 -3.67 25.86
C ARG A 388 -0.62 -4.77 25.16
N SER A 389 -1.14 -5.99 25.13
CA SER A 389 -0.46 -7.10 24.47
C SER A 389 -0.44 -6.88 22.96
N SER A 390 0.74 -7.02 22.36
CA SER A 390 0.84 -7.26 20.92
C SER A 390 0.25 -8.64 20.64
N VAL A 391 -0.49 -8.73 19.53
CA VAL A 391 -0.72 -10.04 18.94
C VAL A 391 0.41 -10.23 17.97
N ASP A 392 1.38 -11.04 18.37
CA ASP A 392 2.39 -11.54 17.45
C ASP A 392 1.71 -12.29 16.28
#